data_AF-A0ABD6AJJ4-F1
#
_entry.id   AF-A0ABD6AJJ4-F1
#
_cell.length_a   1.000
_cell.length_b   1.000
_cell.length_c   1.000
_cell.angle_alpha   90.00
_cell.angle_beta   90.00
_cell.angle_gamma   90.00
#
_symmetry.space_group_name_H-M   'P 1'
#
loop_
_entity.id
_entity.type
_entity.pdbx_description
1 polymer ?
#
loop_
_entity_poly.entity_id
_entity_poly.type
_entity_poly.pdbx_seq_one_letter_code
_entity_poly.pdbx_strand_id
1 'polypeptide(L)'
;MESSREDAEPVGVALFVDGPNVLREEFDVDLDDVRRAAEAEGPLVTTRLYLDEHATPGLIQAAEARGFEVVITSGDVDVRLAVDAARFAAEDRMSVLAIASRDTDFKPVVEAANGYGIRTLAIAPGEFGRSDALRNAANGSVTLDEGDAAEGGAGGEPDAESAEVDAAEDAVDAEAEPDAVVDSDPE
;
A
#
# COMPACT_ATOMS: atom_id res chain seq x y z
N MET A 1 14.70 -23.92 37.52
CA MET A 1 13.68 -24.26 36.52
C MET A 1 13.74 -23.18 35.47
N GLU A 2 14.73 -23.30 34.58
CA GLU A 2 14.75 -22.56 33.32
C GLU A 2 13.65 -23.16 32.45
N SER A 3 12.60 -22.38 32.20
CA SER A 3 11.68 -22.68 31.11
C SER A 3 12.28 -22.01 29.90
N SER A 4 12.87 -22.82 29.02
CA SER A 4 13.41 -22.42 27.72
C SER A 4 12.37 -21.61 26.95
N ARG A 5 12.70 -20.34 26.67
CA ARG A 5 11.98 -19.51 25.68
C ARG A 5 12.35 -19.88 24.24
N GLU A 6 13.16 -20.92 24.07
CA GLU A 6 13.57 -21.50 22.82
C GLU A 6 12.42 -22.39 22.34
N ASP A 7 11.48 -21.82 21.56
CA ASP A 7 10.42 -22.46 20.74
C ASP A 7 9.16 -21.58 20.59
N ALA A 8 9.16 -20.34 21.09
CA ALA A 8 8.11 -19.39 20.72
C ALA A 8 8.42 -18.86 19.30
N GLU A 9 7.73 -19.40 18.29
CA GLU A 9 7.74 -18.87 16.93
C GLU A 9 7.57 -17.34 16.93
N PRO A 10 8.21 -16.60 16.00
CA PRO A 10 8.17 -15.14 15.99
C PRO A 10 6.73 -14.64 16.05
N VAL A 11 6.54 -13.64 16.92
CA VAL A 11 5.27 -13.41 17.58
C VAL A 11 4.42 -12.44 16.74
N GLY A 12 3.52 -12.95 15.90
CA GLY A 12 2.40 -12.21 15.31
C GLY A 12 2.75 -11.05 14.36
N VAL A 13 1.74 -10.22 14.10
CA VAL A 13 1.77 -9.13 13.11
C VAL A 13 1.99 -7.79 13.80
N ALA A 14 2.94 -7.02 13.29
CA ALA A 14 3.17 -5.65 13.70
C ALA A 14 2.66 -4.69 12.62
N LEU A 15 1.61 -3.93 12.94
CA LEU A 15 1.00 -2.96 12.05
C LEU A 15 1.49 -1.54 12.35
N PHE A 16 2.09 -0.91 11.35
CA PHE A 16 2.53 0.47 11.35
C PHE A 16 1.75 1.26 10.29
N VAL A 17 1.00 2.27 10.72
CA VAL A 17 0.14 3.09 9.85
C VAL A 17 0.71 4.49 9.74
N ASP A 18 0.96 4.92 8.50
CA ASP A 18 1.37 6.27 8.14
C ASP A 18 0.14 7.17 8.00
N GLY A 19 -0.15 7.94 9.04
CA GLY A 19 -1.35 8.77 9.12
C GLY A 19 -1.44 9.84 8.01
N PRO A 20 -0.41 10.67 7.78
CA PRO A 20 -0.43 11.68 6.71
C PRO A 20 -0.69 11.13 5.31
N ASN A 21 -0.40 9.86 5.07
CA ASN A 21 -0.61 9.23 3.77
C ASN A 21 -1.92 8.43 3.69
N VAL A 22 -2.33 7.80 4.79
CA VAL A 22 -3.54 6.97 4.87
C VAL A 22 -4.81 7.78 5.11
N LEU A 23 -4.74 8.86 5.88
CA LEU A 23 -5.90 9.63 6.35
C LEU A 23 -6.19 10.88 5.52
N ARG A 24 -5.68 10.98 4.30
CA ARG A 24 -5.99 12.13 3.44
C ARG A 24 -7.44 12.07 3.01
N GLU A 25 -8.12 13.22 3.00
CA GLU A 25 -9.56 13.34 2.69
C GLU A 25 -9.94 12.78 1.30
N GLU A 26 -8.98 12.66 0.39
CA GLU A 26 -9.15 12.05 -0.93
C GLU A 26 -9.37 10.53 -0.87
N PHE A 27 -9.12 9.90 0.28
CA PHE A 27 -9.25 8.45 0.51
C PHE A 27 -10.12 8.23 1.74
N ASP A 28 -11.32 7.67 1.54
CA ASP A 28 -12.25 7.33 2.64
C ASP A 28 -11.85 6.00 3.28
N VAL A 29 -10.66 5.97 3.89
CA VAL A 29 -10.10 4.72 4.46
C VAL A 29 -10.45 4.59 5.93
N ASP A 30 -11.15 3.51 6.27
CA ASP A 30 -11.39 3.16 7.67
C ASP A 30 -10.15 2.48 8.26
N LEU A 31 -9.69 3.00 9.41
CA LEU A 31 -8.62 2.40 10.19
C LEU A 31 -8.97 0.98 10.67
N ASP A 32 -10.26 0.67 10.83
CA ASP A 32 -10.69 -0.70 11.12
C ASP A 32 -10.41 -1.64 9.95
N ASP A 33 -10.45 -1.18 8.70
CA ASP A 33 -10.18 -2.00 7.52
C ASP A 33 -8.69 -2.29 7.40
N VAL A 34 -7.87 -1.29 7.65
CA VAL A 34 -6.40 -1.44 7.77
C VAL A 34 -6.06 -2.47 8.85
N ARG A 35 -6.73 -2.38 10.01
CA ARG A 35 -6.53 -3.31 11.12
C ARG A 35 -6.96 -4.74 10.73
N ARG A 36 -8.14 -4.90 10.12
CA ARG A 36 -8.66 -6.19 9.64
C ARG A 36 -7.72 -6.85 8.62
N ALA A 37 -7.19 -6.07 7.68
CA ALA A 37 -6.25 -6.56 6.69
C ALA A 37 -4.96 -7.10 7.32
N ALA A 38 -4.45 -6.45 8.37
CA ALA A 38 -3.31 -6.94 9.12
C ALA A 38 -3.65 -8.16 10.00
N GLU A 39 -4.82 -8.18 10.64
CA GLU A 39 -5.31 -9.32 11.44
C GLU A 39 -5.47 -10.60 10.61
N ALA A 40 -5.77 -10.47 9.32
CA ALA A 40 -5.87 -11.61 8.40
C ALA A 40 -4.54 -12.36 8.23
N GLU A 41 -3.40 -11.71 8.45
CA GLU A 41 -2.08 -12.34 8.41
C GLU A 41 -1.65 -12.97 9.75
N GLY A 42 -2.38 -12.70 10.84
CA GLY A 42 -2.11 -13.25 12.17
C GLY A 42 -2.46 -12.31 13.33
N PRO A 43 -2.21 -12.75 14.57
CA PRO A 43 -2.55 -11.97 15.76
C PRO A 43 -1.68 -10.70 15.83
N LEU A 44 -2.33 -9.55 16.04
CA LEU A 44 -1.63 -8.27 16.17
C LEU A 44 -0.87 -8.19 17.50
N VAL A 45 0.45 -8.00 17.41
CA VAL A 45 1.31 -7.76 18.58
C VAL A 45 1.60 -6.28 18.80
N THR A 46 1.44 -5.46 17.75
CA THR A 46 1.48 -4.01 17.85
C THR A 46 0.64 -3.40 16.74
N THR A 47 -0.06 -2.32 17.08
CA THR A 47 -0.88 -1.51 16.17
C THR A 47 -0.57 -0.05 16.45
N ARG A 48 0.18 0.59 15.55
CA ARG A 48 0.63 1.97 15.74
C ARG A 48 0.18 2.86 14.61
N LEU A 49 -0.39 4.00 14.96
CA LEU A 49 -0.70 5.08 14.03
C LEU A 49 0.26 6.22 14.29
N TYR A 50 1.01 6.61 13.26
CA TYR A 50 1.95 7.71 13.35
C TYR A 50 1.32 8.97 12.78
N LEU A 51 1.38 10.05 13.55
CA LEU A 51 0.80 11.34 13.19
C LEU A 51 1.79 12.47 13.44
N ASP A 52 1.62 13.55 12.68
CA ASP A 52 2.34 14.80 12.92
C ASP A 52 1.77 15.58 14.12
N GLU A 53 2.48 16.63 14.51
CA GLU A 53 2.12 17.47 15.66
C GLU A 53 0.80 18.26 15.52
N HIS A 54 0.24 18.34 14.30
CA HIS A 54 -1.01 19.03 14.00
C HIS A 54 -2.23 18.10 14.02
N ALA A 55 -2.04 16.82 14.38
CA ALA A 55 -3.13 15.88 14.57
C ALA A 55 -4.21 16.43 15.51
N THR A 56 -5.45 16.43 15.04
CA THR A 56 -6.56 16.94 15.86
C THR A 56 -6.84 16.00 17.05
N PRO A 57 -7.26 16.53 18.20
CA PRO A 57 -7.65 15.69 19.34
C PRO A 57 -8.74 14.66 19.01
N GLY A 58 -9.64 15.00 18.07
CA GLY A 58 -10.69 14.09 17.61
C GLY A 58 -10.13 12.89 16.84
N LEU A 59 -9.14 13.12 15.98
CA LEU A 59 -8.47 12.03 15.25
C LEU A 59 -7.72 11.08 16.20
N ILE A 60 -6.99 11.64 17.17
CA ILE A 60 -6.27 10.86 18.18
C ILE A 60 -7.25 9.95 18.95
N GLN A 61 -8.34 10.51 19.45
CA GLN A 61 -9.36 9.76 20.17
C GLN A 61 -10.02 8.68 19.29
N ALA A 62 -10.28 9.00 18.02
CA ALA A 62 -10.88 8.05 17.09
C ALA A 62 -9.96 6.86 16.77
N ALA A 63 -8.65 7.09 16.70
CA ALA A 63 -7.65 6.05 16.51
C ALA A 63 -7.46 5.18 17.76
N GLU A 64 -7.35 5.80 18.93
CA GLU A 64 -7.26 5.07 20.21
C GLU A 64 -8.50 4.20 20.47
N ALA A 65 -9.69 4.70 20.14
CA ALA A 65 -10.93 3.95 20.26
C ALA A 65 -10.97 2.70 19.36
N ARG A 66 -10.19 2.68 18.28
CA ARG A 66 -10.01 1.53 17.37
C ARG A 66 -8.83 0.63 17.75
N GLY A 67 -8.17 0.90 18.88
CA GLY A 67 -7.08 0.07 19.40
C GLY A 67 -5.70 0.40 18.83
N PHE A 68 -5.51 1.59 18.25
CA PHE A 68 -4.19 2.06 17.83
C PHE A 68 -3.46 2.76 18.97
N GLU A 69 -2.18 2.42 19.16
CA GLU A 69 -1.23 3.26 19.89
C GLU A 69 -0.85 4.45 18.99
N VAL A 70 -1.26 5.65 19.38
CA VAL A 70 -0.98 6.86 18.60
C VAL A 70 0.39 7.41 18.95
N VAL A 71 1.28 7.51 17.96
CA VAL A 71 2.62 8.07 18.09
C VAL A 71 2.66 9.42 17.40
N ILE A 72 2.78 10.50 18.18
CA ILE A 72 2.89 11.86 17.66
C ILE A 72 4.35 12.28 17.64
N THR A 73 4.79 12.87 16.53
CA THR A 73 6.14 13.42 16.38
C THR A 73 6.10 14.83 15.79
N SER A 74 7.01 15.70 16.24
CA SER A 74 7.24 17.01 15.61
C SER A 74 8.27 16.94 14.47
N GLY A 75 8.82 15.76 14.23
CA GLY A 75 9.72 15.49 13.10
C GLY A 75 8.98 14.85 11.94
N ASP A 76 9.75 14.38 10.97
CA ASP A 76 9.24 13.60 9.85
C ASP A 76 8.61 12.28 10.36
N VAL A 77 7.33 12.08 10.01
CA VAL A 77 6.53 10.93 10.42
C VAL A 77 7.07 9.65 9.81
N ASP A 78 7.51 9.71 8.55
CA ASP A 78 8.02 8.56 7.80
C ASP A 78 9.32 8.06 8.40
N VAL A 79 10.21 8.98 8.79
CA VAL A 79 11.45 8.65 9.50
C VAL A 79 11.15 8.00 10.84
N ARG A 80 10.19 8.53 11.61
CA ARG A 80 9.84 7.97 12.93
C ARG A 80 9.29 6.55 12.79
N LEU A 81 8.40 6.33 11.83
CA LEU A 81 7.81 5.02 11.55
C LEU A 81 8.88 4.04 11.08
N ALA A 82 9.69 4.41 10.09
CA ALA A 82 10.74 3.56 9.54
C ALA A 82 11.75 3.12 10.61
N VAL A 83 12.14 4.02 11.52
CA VAL A 83 13.05 3.70 12.63
C VAL A 83 12.41 2.71 13.61
N ASP A 84 11.15 2.89 13.98
CA ASP A 84 10.47 1.96 14.88
C ASP A 84 10.25 0.59 14.22
N ALA A 85 9.85 0.55 12.96
CA ALA A 85 9.68 -0.69 12.21
C ALA A 85 11.02 -1.45 12.07
N ALA A 86 12.11 -0.75 11.70
CA ALA A 86 13.44 -1.34 11.61
C ALA A 86 13.94 -1.87 12.96
N ARG A 87 13.67 -1.13 14.04
CA ARG A 87 13.99 -1.57 15.41
C ARG A 87 13.22 -2.84 15.79
N PHE A 88 11.91 -2.87 15.53
CA PHE A 88 11.08 -4.05 15.81
C PHE A 88 11.56 -5.28 15.01
N ALA A 89 11.99 -5.07 13.78
CA ALA A 89 12.59 -6.11 12.94
C ALA A 89 13.90 -6.62 13.52
N ALA A 90 14.81 -5.72 13.91
CA ALA A 90 16.10 -6.09 14.48
C ALA A 90 15.99 -6.75 15.88
N GLU A 91 14.90 -6.53 16.59
CA GLU A 91 14.63 -7.11 17.92
C GLU A 91 13.81 -8.43 17.84
N ASP A 92 13.55 -8.96 16.63
CA ASP A 92 12.76 -10.19 16.39
C ASP A 92 11.38 -10.17 17.09
N ARG A 93 10.72 -9.00 17.11
CA ARG A 93 9.47 -8.79 17.87
C ARG A 93 8.19 -9.15 17.13
N MET A 94 8.31 -9.59 15.88
CA MET A 94 7.20 -9.92 14.98
C MET A 94 7.61 -10.94 13.94
N SER A 95 6.65 -11.73 13.44
CA SER A 95 6.84 -12.59 12.26
C SER A 95 6.41 -11.90 10.97
N VAL A 96 5.49 -10.93 11.06
CA VAL A 96 4.99 -10.15 9.93
C VAL A 96 5.10 -8.67 10.22
N LEU A 97 5.70 -7.91 9.30
CA LEU A 97 5.68 -6.45 9.28
C LEU A 97 4.61 -5.98 8.31
N ALA A 98 3.53 -5.40 8.81
CA ALA A 98 2.51 -4.74 8.01
C ALA A 98 2.73 -3.22 8.04
N ILE A 99 2.91 -2.61 6.86
CA ILE A 99 3.00 -1.15 6.69
C ILE A 99 1.81 -0.68 5.89
N ALA A 100 0.97 0.15 6.50
CA ALA A 100 -0.09 0.86 5.80
C ALA A 100 0.41 2.23 5.38
N SER A 101 0.83 2.33 4.12
CA SER A 101 1.30 3.56 3.48
C SER A 101 1.32 3.37 1.97
N ARG A 102 1.39 4.49 1.25
CA ARG A 102 1.65 4.51 -0.19
C ARG A 102 3.04 5.03 -0.51
N ASP A 103 3.79 5.45 0.49
CA ASP A 103 5.08 6.06 0.25
C ASP A 103 6.11 5.01 -0.16
N THR A 104 6.85 5.31 -1.23
CA THR A 104 7.96 4.47 -1.66
C THR A 104 9.14 4.56 -0.69
N ASP A 105 9.19 5.61 0.14
CA ASP A 105 10.26 5.83 1.09
C ASP A 105 10.32 4.76 2.20
N PHE A 106 9.29 3.94 2.35
CA PHE A 106 9.31 2.75 3.22
C PHE A 106 9.98 1.52 2.60
N LYS A 107 10.32 1.55 1.31
CA LYS A 107 11.01 0.42 0.65
C LYS A 107 12.26 -0.04 1.40
N PRO A 108 13.17 0.84 1.88
CA PRO A 108 14.36 0.40 2.60
C PRO A 108 14.05 -0.36 3.90
N VAL A 109 13.00 0.00 4.63
CA VAL A 109 12.62 -0.71 5.86
C VAL A 109 11.99 -2.07 5.56
N VAL A 110 11.22 -2.18 4.47
CA VAL A 110 10.69 -3.45 3.97
C VAL A 110 11.84 -4.38 3.55
N GLU A 111 12.81 -3.87 2.78
CA GLU A 111 13.99 -4.64 2.37
C GLU A 111 14.83 -5.09 3.58
N ALA A 112 14.98 -4.24 4.60
CA ALA A 112 15.66 -4.59 5.83
C ALA A 112 14.93 -5.72 6.59
N ALA A 113 13.60 -5.63 6.75
CA ALA A 113 12.79 -6.67 7.39
C ALA A 113 12.86 -8.00 6.64
N ASN A 114 12.76 -7.97 5.30
CA ASN A 114 12.96 -9.15 4.46
C ASN A 114 14.35 -9.78 4.68
N GLY A 115 15.39 -8.94 4.84
CA GLY A 115 16.75 -9.38 5.14
C GLY A 115 16.90 -10.09 6.49
N TYR A 116 16.04 -9.78 7.47
CA TYR A 116 15.93 -10.48 8.74
C TYR A 116 15.06 -11.75 8.67
N GLY A 117 14.49 -12.08 7.50
CA GLY A 117 13.58 -13.22 7.34
C GLY A 117 12.16 -12.96 7.82
N ILE A 118 11.81 -11.70 8.10
CA ILE A 118 10.46 -11.29 8.50
C ILE A 118 9.61 -11.14 7.25
N ARG A 119 8.40 -11.70 7.26
CA ARG A 119 7.45 -11.54 6.15
C ARG A 119 6.91 -10.11 6.14
N THR A 120 6.83 -9.48 4.98
CA THR A 120 6.36 -8.09 4.85
C THR A 120 5.05 -7.99 4.09
N LEU A 121 4.17 -7.10 4.54
CA LEU A 121 2.87 -6.80 3.94
C LEU A 121 2.74 -5.28 3.73
N ALA A 122 2.50 -4.86 2.50
CA ALA A 122 2.13 -3.48 2.18
C ALA A 122 0.60 -3.33 2.11
N ILE A 123 0.02 -2.41 2.87
CA ILE A 123 -1.41 -2.10 2.85
C ILE A 123 -1.60 -0.73 2.19
N ALA A 124 -2.22 -0.70 1.02
CA ALA A 124 -2.50 0.52 0.28
C ALA A 124 -3.92 1.03 0.58
N PRO A 125 -4.09 2.27 1.06
CA PRO A 125 -5.39 2.94 1.16
C PRO A 125 -5.87 3.33 -0.25
N GLY A 126 -6.73 2.51 -0.86
CA GLY A 126 -7.29 2.73 -2.20
C GLY A 126 -6.41 2.25 -3.37
N GLU A 127 -7.06 1.93 -4.50
CA GLU A 127 -6.39 1.63 -5.77
C GLU A 127 -5.62 2.84 -6.34
N PHE A 128 -6.11 4.06 -6.11
CA PHE A 128 -5.50 5.28 -6.63
C PHE A 128 -4.35 5.78 -5.73
N GLY A 129 -3.14 5.78 -6.29
CA GLY A 129 -1.94 6.34 -5.63
C GLY A 129 -1.10 5.33 -4.86
N ARG A 130 -1.41 4.02 -4.93
CA ARG A 130 -0.55 2.97 -4.36
C ARG A 130 0.83 2.95 -5.01
N SER A 131 1.89 2.75 -4.21
CA SER A 131 3.25 2.63 -4.75
C SER A 131 3.53 1.22 -5.26
N ASP A 132 3.77 1.11 -6.57
CA ASP A 132 4.24 -0.13 -7.20
C ASP A 132 5.58 -0.58 -6.63
N ALA A 133 6.47 0.36 -6.29
CA ALA A 133 7.79 0.07 -5.76
C ALA A 133 7.73 -0.54 -4.35
N LEU A 134 6.85 -0.01 -3.48
CA LEU A 134 6.64 -0.56 -2.15
C LEU A 134 6.01 -1.96 -2.23
N ARG A 135 4.99 -2.11 -3.09
CA ARG A 135 4.34 -3.40 -3.34
C ARG A 135 5.32 -4.46 -3.84
N ASN A 136 6.20 -4.11 -4.78
CA ASN A 136 7.17 -5.04 -5.34
C ASN A 136 8.28 -5.42 -4.35
N ALA A 137 8.54 -4.59 -3.34
CA ALA A 137 9.50 -4.90 -2.29
C ALA A 137 8.91 -5.80 -1.19
N ALA A 138 7.60 -5.72 -0.95
CA ALA A 138 6.92 -6.52 0.06
C ALA A 138 6.66 -7.97 -0.38
N ASN A 139 6.56 -8.91 0.56
CA ASN A 139 6.16 -10.28 0.24
C ASN A 139 4.68 -10.40 -0.15
N GLY A 140 3.84 -9.52 0.40
CA GLY A 140 2.42 -9.42 0.07
C GLY A 140 1.95 -7.98 0.00
N SER A 141 0.82 -7.76 -0.66
CA SER A 141 0.18 -6.46 -0.72
C SER A 141 -1.33 -6.58 -0.68
N VAL A 142 -2.00 -5.70 0.06
CA VAL A 142 -3.45 -5.55 0.10
C VAL A 142 -3.79 -4.13 -0.32
N THR A 143 -4.77 -3.96 -1.20
CA THR A 143 -5.40 -2.66 -1.44
C THR A 143 -6.73 -2.65 -0.70
N LEU A 144 -7.05 -1.55 -0.01
CA LEU A 144 -8.36 -1.34 0.61
C LEU A 144 -9.20 -0.53 -0.36
N ASP A 145 -10.27 -1.10 -0.92
CA ASP A 145 -11.21 -0.36 -1.77
C ASP A 145 -12.46 0.07 -1.00
N GLU A 146 -13.18 1.08 -1.52
CA GLU A 146 -14.52 1.48 -1.07
C GLU A 146 -15.51 0.31 -1.28
N GLY A 147 -15.44 -0.72 -0.44
CA GLY A 147 -16.27 -1.93 -0.61
C GLY A 147 -15.89 -3.16 0.22
N ASP A 148 -14.69 -3.29 0.77
CA ASP A 148 -14.23 -4.50 1.51
C ASP A 148 -14.85 -4.67 2.93
N ALA A 149 -16.05 -4.14 3.12
CA ALA A 149 -16.91 -4.41 4.26
C ALA A 149 -17.49 -5.83 4.25
N ALA A 150 -17.36 -6.59 3.16
CA ALA A 150 -17.79 -7.98 3.10
C ALA A 150 -17.03 -8.76 2.03
N GLU A 151 -16.03 -9.56 2.41
CA GLU A 151 -15.92 -11.00 2.10
C GLU A 151 -14.56 -11.55 2.54
N GLY A 152 -14.58 -12.49 3.48
CA GLY A 152 -13.46 -13.39 3.72
C GLY A 152 -13.56 -14.59 2.78
N GLY A 153 -12.49 -14.89 2.05
CA GLY A 153 -12.41 -16.15 1.31
C GLY A 153 -11.40 -16.21 0.16
N ALA A 154 -10.28 -16.88 0.42
CA ALA A 154 -9.57 -17.80 -0.47
C ALA A 154 -9.20 -17.37 -1.91
N GLY A 155 -7.89 -17.23 -2.15
CA GLY A 155 -7.15 -17.94 -3.20
C GLY A 155 -7.38 -17.55 -4.66
N GLY A 156 -6.31 -17.12 -5.33
CA GLY A 156 -6.24 -17.07 -6.79
C GLY A 156 -4.90 -16.54 -7.27
N GLU A 157 -4.00 -17.45 -7.64
CA GLU A 157 -2.82 -17.17 -8.47
C GLU A 157 -3.23 -16.41 -9.74
N PRO A 158 -2.45 -15.42 -10.21
CA PRO A 158 -2.54 -15.03 -11.61
C PRO A 158 -1.55 -15.88 -12.42
N ASP A 159 -2.13 -16.84 -13.15
CA ASP A 159 -1.48 -17.53 -14.26
C ASP A 159 -0.92 -16.53 -15.27
N ALA A 160 0.31 -16.81 -15.68
CA ALA A 160 0.96 -16.17 -16.80
C ALA A 160 0.36 -16.68 -18.11
N GLU A 161 -0.05 -15.79 -19.00
CA GLU A 161 0.05 -16.07 -20.43
C GLU A 161 0.48 -14.82 -21.19
N SER A 162 1.48 -15.02 -22.03
CA SER A 162 2.16 -14.03 -22.84
C SER A 162 1.74 -14.18 -24.29
N ALA A 163 1.77 -13.05 -25.00
CA ALA A 163 1.94 -12.92 -26.46
C ALA A 163 0.68 -13.29 -27.29
N GLU A 164 0.39 -12.70 -28.45
CA GLU A 164 1.25 -12.25 -29.54
C GLU A 164 0.63 -11.09 -30.36
N VAL A 165 1.55 -10.40 -31.06
CA VAL A 165 1.49 -9.45 -32.19
C VAL A 165 0.48 -9.76 -33.32
N ASP A 166 0.00 -8.75 -34.07
CA ASP A 166 0.60 -8.27 -35.35
C ASP A 166 -0.33 -7.27 -36.10
N ALA A 167 0.22 -6.71 -37.18
CA ALA A 167 -0.06 -5.46 -37.88
C ALA A 167 -1.20 -5.43 -38.93
N ALA A 168 -1.42 -4.18 -39.41
CA ALA A 168 -1.69 -3.73 -40.80
C ALA A 168 -3.06 -4.04 -41.44
N GLU A 169 -3.86 -3.01 -41.76
CA GLU A 169 -4.00 -2.27 -43.06
C GLU A 169 -4.91 -2.95 -44.10
N ASP A 170 -5.99 -2.27 -44.50
CA ASP A 170 -6.49 -2.04 -45.90
C ASP A 170 -7.80 -1.19 -45.81
N ALA A 171 -7.89 0.06 -46.32
CA ALA A 171 -8.24 0.50 -47.69
C ALA A 171 -9.65 0.01 -48.15
N VAL A 172 -10.57 0.71 -48.83
CA VAL A 172 -10.69 1.83 -49.79
C VAL A 172 -12.21 2.21 -49.85
N ASP A 173 -12.66 3.41 -50.22
CA ASP A 173 -13.07 3.83 -51.59
C ASP A 173 -13.54 5.31 -51.47
N ALA A 174 -12.94 6.28 -52.15
CA ALA A 174 -13.20 6.77 -53.51
C ALA A 174 -14.54 7.51 -53.69
N GLU A 175 -14.47 8.78 -54.08
CA GLU A 175 -15.33 9.41 -55.10
C GLU A 175 -14.53 10.59 -55.70
N ALA A 176 -14.47 10.63 -57.04
CA ALA A 176 -13.66 11.53 -57.84
C ALA A 176 -14.45 12.78 -58.33
N GLU A 177 -13.73 13.90 -58.43
CA GLU A 177 -13.63 14.98 -59.46
C GLU A 177 -14.64 15.00 -60.65
N PRO A 178 -14.77 16.08 -61.48
CA PRO A 178 -13.97 17.32 -61.59
C PRO A 178 -14.80 18.61 -61.84
N ASP A 179 -14.18 19.81 -61.90
CA ASP A 179 -14.07 20.58 -63.17
C ASP A 179 -13.26 21.89 -63.03
N ALA A 180 -12.63 22.25 -64.15
CA ALA A 180 -11.75 23.38 -64.44
C ALA A 180 -12.44 24.76 -64.23
N VAL A 181 -11.79 25.93 -64.23
CA VAL A 181 -11.03 26.56 -65.32
C VAL A 181 -10.17 27.74 -64.79
N VAL A 182 -8.99 27.87 -65.39
CA VAL A 182 -8.09 29.02 -65.44
C VAL A 182 -8.73 30.21 -66.16
N ASP A 183 -8.54 31.45 -65.69
CA ASP A 183 -7.74 32.52 -66.34
C ASP A 183 -8.17 33.96 -65.99
N SER A 184 -7.15 34.81 -65.81
CA SER A 184 -7.08 36.24 -66.17
C SER A 184 -7.96 37.30 -65.45
N ASP A 185 -7.31 38.06 -64.56
CA ASP A 185 -7.41 39.54 -64.43
C ASP A 185 -7.39 40.24 -65.80
N PRO A 186 -7.85 41.51 -66.00
CA PRO A 186 -7.83 42.61 -65.01
C PRO A 186 -9.06 43.57 -65.02
N GLU A 187 -9.16 44.45 -64.02
CA GLU A 187 -9.29 45.93 -64.17
C GLU A 187 -8.79 46.66 -62.91
#